data_AF-A0A6C0I7P9-F1
#
_entry.id   AF-A0A6C0I7P9-F1
#
_cell.length_a   1.000
_cell.length_b   1.000
_cell.length_c   1.000
_cell.angle_alpha   90.00
_cell.angle_beta   90.00
_cell.angle_gamma   90.00
#
_symmetry.space_group_name_H-M   'P 1'
#
loop_
_entity.id
_entity.type
_entity.pdbx_description
1 polymer ?
#
loop_
_entity_poly.entity_id
_entity_poly.type
_entity_poly.pdbx_seq_one_letter_code
_entity_poly.pdbx_strand_id
1 'polypeptide(L)'
;MKWQVSWNKKRYDYKRLIRDYLEGGHTGFVTNSKGMAKMVVLPQIGDEVFVSCDKKKILKCRVASEFVVHEHGAHDEYSIGAPGTRPHTHNDTFLMLQIVEVYENPEKMNGFQRTWVRLE
;
A
#
# COMPACT_ATOMS: atom_id res chain seq x y z
N MET A 1 -8.79 -6.76 -12.07
CA MET A 1 -9.36 -5.41 -11.81
C MET A 1 -8.22 -4.43 -11.54
N LYS A 2 -8.45 -3.12 -11.68
CA LYS A 2 -7.45 -2.09 -11.38
C LYS A 2 -7.86 -1.29 -10.14
N TRP A 3 -6.89 -0.99 -9.30
CA TRP A 3 -7.08 -0.26 -8.05
C TRP A 3 -6.05 0.86 -7.93
N GLN A 4 -6.39 1.87 -7.13
CA GLN A 4 -5.47 2.86 -6.62
C GLN A 4 -5.46 2.79 -5.11
N VAL A 5 -4.25 2.84 -4.53
CA VAL A 5 -4.06 3.04 -3.09
C VAL A 5 -3.19 4.27 -2.84
N SER A 6 -3.48 5.01 -1.76
CA SER A 6 -2.70 6.19 -1.36
C SER A 6 -1.91 5.95 -0.08
N TRP A 7 -0.60 6.15 -0.13
CA TRP A 7 0.31 6.14 1.00
C TRP A 7 0.59 7.55 1.53
N ASN A 8 0.76 7.65 2.84
CA ASN A 8 1.07 8.91 3.50
C ASN A 8 2.58 9.05 3.71
N LYS A 9 3.21 10.02 3.03
CA LYS A 9 4.66 10.31 3.13
C LYS A 9 5.16 10.62 4.54
N LYS A 10 4.28 11.05 5.45
CA LYS A 10 4.62 11.31 6.86
C LYS A 10 4.63 10.04 7.72
N ARG A 11 4.15 8.92 7.17
CA ARG A 11 3.93 7.66 7.90
C ARG A 11 4.57 6.45 7.24
N TYR A 12 5.09 6.59 6.03
CA TYR A 12 5.69 5.49 5.29
C TYR A 12 6.82 6.01 4.41
N ASP A 13 8.01 5.46 4.59
CA ASP A 13 9.23 5.81 3.85
C ASP A 13 9.30 4.99 2.56
N TYR A 14 8.44 5.34 1.61
CA TYR A 14 8.40 4.66 0.31
C TYR A 14 9.68 4.84 -0.50
N LYS A 15 10.48 5.88 -0.24
CA LYS A 15 11.73 6.14 -0.94
C LYS A 15 12.79 5.13 -0.52
N ARG A 16 12.90 4.88 0.79
CA ARG A 16 13.74 3.81 1.32
C ARG A 16 13.33 2.45 0.78
N LEU A 17 12.03 2.12 0.83
CA LEU A 17 11.50 0.88 0.22
C LEU A 17 11.93 0.71 -1.23
N ILE A 18 11.71 1.73 -2.07
CA ILE A 18 12.04 1.66 -3.50
C ILE A 18 13.53 1.44 -3.71
N ARG A 19 14.37 2.19 -2.99
CA ARG A 19 15.83 2.03 -3.08
C ARG A 19 16.23 0.61 -2.68
N ASP A 20 15.80 0.14 -1.51
CA ASP A 20 16.16 -1.17 -0.98
C ASP A 20 15.64 -2.29 -1.92
N TYR A 21 14.49 -2.12 -2.59
CA TYR A 21 13.99 -3.03 -3.62
C TYR A 21 14.86 -3.05 -4.88
N LEU A 22 15.23 -1.89 -5.42
CA LEU A 22 16.07 -1.79 -6.62
C LEU A 22 17.49 -2.31 -6.38
N GLU A 23 18.01 -2.19 -5.15
CA GLU A 23 19.31 -2.71 -4.73
C GLU A 23 19.27 -4.21 -4.35
N GLY A 24 18.10 -4.86 -4.42
CA GLY A 24 17.92 -6.29 -4.12
C GLY A 24 17.87 -6.62 -2.62
N GLY A 25 17.81 -5.62 -1.75
CA GLY A 25 17.68 -5.76 -0.29
C GLY A 25 16.25 -5.98 0.20
N HIS A 26 15.24 -5.85 -0.66
CA HIS A 26 13.83 -6.06 -0.32
C HIS A 26 13.17 -7.10 -1.23
N THR A 27 12.30 -7.95 -0.66
CA THR A 27 11.67 -9.09 -1.36
C THR A 27 10.67 -8.68 -2.45
N GLY A 28 10.27 -7.40 -2.48
CA GLY A 28 9.23 -6.88 -3.34
C GLY A 28 7.82 -7.08 -2.79
N PHE A 29 7.65 -7.69 -1.61
CA PHE A 29 6.34 -7.82 -0.96
C PHE A 29 6.16 -6.77 0.13
N VAL A 30 5.08 -5.99 0.04
CA VAL A 30 4.74 -4.97 1.03
C VAL A 30 3.36 -5.21 1.59
N THR A 31 3.17 -4.85 2.85
CA THR A 31 1.87 -5.02 3.50
C THR A 31 1.08 -3.74 3.42
N ASN A 32 -0.20 -3.82 3.04
CA ASN A 32 -1.04 -2.65 2.89
C ASN A 32 -2.36 -2.79 3.64
N SER A 33 -2.64 -1.79 4.49
CA SER A 33 -3.87 -1.75 5.29
C SER A 33 -5.10 -1.51 4.42
N LYS A 34 -6.23 -2.10 4.80
CA LYS A 34 -7.55 -1.75 4.27
C LYS A 34 -7.92 -0.28 4.52
N GLY A 35 -7.35 0.33 5.57
CA GLY A 35 -7.71 1.68 6.02
C GLY A 35 -9.09 1.72 6.69
N MET A 36 -9.57 2.94 6.98
CA MET A 36 -10.82 3.15 7.73
C MET A 36 -12.08 3.14 6.85
N ALA A 37 -11.92 3.17 5.52
CA ALA A 37 -13.05 3.31 4.61
C ALA A 37 -13.80 1.99 4.40
N LYS A 38 -15.13 2.02 4.47
CA LYS A 38 -15.97 0.87 4.09
C LYS A 38 -15.81 0.62 2.58
N MET A 39 -15.22 -0.53 2.23
CA MET A 39 -15.09 -1.00 0.86
C MET A 39 -16.25 -1.94 0.53
N VAL A 40 -17.05 -1.62 -0.49
CA VAL A 40 -18.15 -2.47 -0.96
C VAL A 40 -17.62 -3.68 -1.73
N VAL A 41 -16.55 -3.47 -2.49
CA VAL A 41 -15.83 -4.51 -3.24
C VAL A 41 -14.40 -4.51 -2.72
N LEU A 42 -13.83 -5.72 -2.54
CA LEU A 42 -12.45 -5.89 -2.11
C LEU A 42 -11.57 -6.29 -3.30
N PRO A 43 -10.32 -5.77 -3.38
CA PRO A 43 -9.32 -6.28 -4.30
C PRO A 43 -9.13 -7.80 -4.11
N GLN A 44 -8.94 -8.50 -5.22
CA GLN A 44 -8.74 -9.94 -5.28
C GLN A 44 -7.30 -10.27 -5.65
N ILE A 45 -6.82 -11.46 -5.29
CA ILE A 45 -5.49 -11.93 -5.69
C ILE A 45 -5.33 -11.81 -7.21
N GLY A 46 -4.21 -11.23 -7.61
CA GLY A 46 -3.89 -11.00 -9.01
C GLY A 46 -4.37 -9.66 -9.57
N ASP A 47 -5.18 -8.89 -8.85
CA ASP A 47 -5.58 -7.53 -9.24
C ASP A 47 -4.38 -6.58 -9.31
N GLU A 48 -4.46 -5.61 -10.21
CA GLU A 48 -3.44 -4.58 -10.40
C GLU A 48 -3.72 -3.40 -9.47
N VAL A 49 -2.68 -2.91 -8.78
CA VAL A 49 -2.79 -1.82 -7.80
C VAL A 49 -1.75 -0.75 -8.12
N PHE A 50 -2.19 0.46 -8.39
CA PHE A 50 -1.32 1.62 -8.48
C PHE A 50 -1.19 2.28 -7.12
N VAL A 51 0.04 2.35 -6.62
CA VAL A 51 0.34 3.02 -5.37
C VAL A 51 0.69 4.47 -5.66
N SER A 52 0.05 5.38 -4.95
CA SER A 52 0.31 6.80 -5.02
C SER A 52 0.79 7.34 -3.68
N CYS A 53 1.72 8.30 -3.71
CA CYS A 53 2.14 9.04 -2.53
C CYS A 53 2.28 10.52 -2.91
N ASP A 54 1.76 11.43 -2.09
CA ASP A 54 1.77 12.88 -2.38
C ASP A 54 1.16 13.24 -3.75
N LYS A 55 0.10 12.51 -4.15
CA LYS A 55 -0.56 12.63 -5.47
C LYS A 55 0.33 12.27 -6.66
N LYS A 56 1.38 11.47 -6.44
CA LYS A 56 2.26 10.94 -7.48
C LYS A 56 2.17 9.43 -7.54
N LYS A 57 2.07 8.85 -8.73
CA LYS A 57 2.04 7.40 -8.97
C LYS A 57 3.45 6.84 -8.81
N ILE A 58 3.74 6.09 -7.74
CA ILE A 58 5.10 5.67 -7.38
C ILE A 58 5.39 4.20 -7.66
N LEU A 59 4.39 3.33 -7.54
CA LEU A 59 4.54 1.89 -7.79
C LEU A 59 3.36 1.34 -8.57
N LYS A 60 3.63 0.28 -9.32
CA LYS A 60 2.64 -0.70 -9.75
C LYS A 60 2.85 -1.96 -8.95
N CYS A 61 1.78 -2.46 -8.36
CA CYS A 61 1.78 -3.69 -7.60
C CYS A 61 0.70 -4.65 -8.11
N ARG A 62 0.81 -5.89 -7.65
CA ARG A 62 -0.22 -6.92 -7.80
C ARG A 62 -0.67 -7.39 -6.42
N VAL A 63 -1.95 -7.63 -6.24
CA VAL A 63 -2.46 -8.23 -5.00
C VAL A 63 -1.94 -9.66 -4.89
N ALA A 64 -1.23 -9.96 -3.80
CA ALA A 64 -0.60 -11.24 -3.54
C ALA A 64 -1.34 -12.06 -2.46
N SER A 65 -2.19 -11.44 -1.65
CA SER A 65 -3.02 -12.13 -0.67
C SER A 65 -4.41 -11.50 -0.55
N GLU A 66 -5.33 -12.22 0.07
CA GLU A 66 -6.58 -11.65 0.54
C GLU A 66 -6.36 -10.73 1.75
N PHE A 67 -7.39 -9.94 2.08
CA PHE A 67 -7.41 -9.16 3.32
C PHE A 67 -7.64 -10.08 4.52
N VAL A 68 -6.69 -10.08 5.45
CA VAL A 68 -6.74 -10.86 6.70
C VAL A 68 -6.55 -9.96 7.91
N VAL A 69 -7.17 -10.34 9.03
CA VAL A 69 -7.03 -9.66 10.33
C VAL A 69 -5.70 -10.08 10.96
N HIS A 70 -4.88 -9.10 11.33
CA HIS A 70 -3.64 -9.32 12.09
C HIS A 70 -3.82 -8.85 13.53
N GLU A 71 -3.87 -9.77 14.49
CA GLU A 71 -4.14 -9.46 15.91
C GLU A 71 -3.13 -8.49 16.56
N HIS A 72 -1.94 -8.35 15.96
CA HIS A 72 -0.86 -7.46 16.43
C HIS A 72 -0.51 -6.38 15.41
N GLY A 73 -1.36 -6.16 14.41
CA GLY A 73 -1.05 -5.35 13.24
C GLY A 73 -0.06 -6.02 12.28
N ALA A 74 0.08 -5.46 11.09
CA ALA A 74 1.17 -5.80 10.20
C ALA A 74 2.15 -4.62 10.17
N HIS A 75 3.27 -4.78 10.87
CA HIS A 75 4.32 -3.78 10.86
C HIS A 75 5.25 -4.01 9.69
N ASP A 76 5.23 -3.06 8.76
CA ASP A 76 6.21 -2.95 7.69
C ASP A 76 7.39 -2.09 8.20
N GLU A 77 8.63 -2.54 7.99
CA GLU A 77 9.87 -1.88 8.43
C GLU A 77 10.05 -0.46 7.86
N TYR A 78 9.32 -0.11 6.80
CA TYR A 78 9.32 1.23 6.20
C TYR A 78 8.30 2.19 6.85
N SER A 79 7.56 1.74 7.87
CA SER A 79 6.63 2.58 8.63
C SER A 79 7.37 3.63 9.44
N ILE A 80 6.92 4.89 9.37
CA ILE A 80 7.50 6.03 10.11
C ILE A 80 6.64 6.29 11.36
N GLY A 81 7.28 6.24 12.53
CA GLY A 81 6.67 6.50 13.83
C GLY A 81 6.79 5.31 14.79
N ALA A 82 6.48 5.53 16.07
CA ALA A 82 6.55 4.45 17.05
C ALA A 82 5.41 3.43 16.83
N PRO A 83 5.71 2.11 16.87
CA PRO A 83 4.70 1.05 16.84
C PRO A 83 3.60 1.30 17.88
N GLY A 84 2.34 1.03 17.54
CA GLY A 84 1.20 1.18 18.46
C GLY A 84 0.71 2.61 18.72
N THR A 85 1.34 3.65 18.15
CA THR A 85 0.89 5.04 18.41
C THR A 85 -0.46 5.40 17.80
N ARG A 86 -0.95 4.64 16.80
CA ARG A 86 -2.34 4.71 16.32
C ARG A 86 -2.79 3.34 15.78
N PRO A 87 -3.79 2.67 16.39
CA PRO A 87 -4.39 1.50 15.78
C PRO A 87 -5.02 1.89 14.44
N HIS A 88 -4.76 1.11 13.39
CA HIS A 88 -5.62 1.14 12.22
C HIS A 88 -7.01 0.66 12.69
N THR A 89 -8.09 1.40 12.43
CA THR A 89 -9.41 1.11 13.03
C THR A 89 -9.93 -0.29 12.67
N HIS A 90 -10.67 -0.91 13.62
CA HIS A 90 -11.46 -2.15 13.50
C HIS A 90 -10.78 -3.28 12.71
N ASN A 91 -10.09 -4.16 13.45
CA ASN A 91 -9.62 -5.49 13.04
C ASN A 91 -8.36 -5.51 12.18
N ASP A 92 -7.44 -4.53 12.30
CA ASP A 92 -6.06 -4.61 11.80
C ASP A 92 -5.93 -5.43 10.51
N THR A 93 -6.71 -5.03 9.49
CA THR A 93 -6.92 -5.86 8.30
C THR A 93 -5.97 -5.42 7.20
N PHE A 94 -5.14 -6.34 6.73
CA PHE A 94 -4.08 -6.09 5.76
C PHE A 94 -4.08 -7.14 4.66
N LEU A 95 -3.51 -6.79 3.52
CA LEU A 95 -3.16 -7.72 2.46
C LEU A 95 -1.71 -7.48 2.03
N MET A 96 -1.16 -8.43 1.27
CA MET A 96 0.15 -8.32 0.66
C MET A 96 0.04 -7.82 -0.77
N LEU A 97 0.90 -6.88 -1.12
CA LEU A 97 1.12 -6.40 -2.47
C LEU A 97 2.51 -6.83 -2.93
N GLN A 98 2.61 -7.37 -4.14
CA GLN A 98 3.88 -7.61 -4.81
C GLN A 98 4.19 -6.44 -5.73
N ILE A 99 5.36 -5.82 -5.58
CA ILE A 99 5.87 -4.79 -6.48
C ILE A 99 6.14 -5.42 -7.85
N VAL A 100 5.57 -4.82 -8.89
CA VAL A 100 5.73 -5.23 -10.29
C VAL A 100 6.55 -4.20 -11.07
N GLU A 101 6.38 -2.91 -10.76
CA GLU A 101 7.02 -1.81 -11.46
C GLU A 101 7.26 -0.64 -10.51
N VAL A 102 8.41 0.03 -10.64
CA VAL A 102 8.72 1.30 -9.98
C VAL A 102 8.64 2.41 -11.01
N TYR A 103 7.91 3.48 -10.71
CA TYR A 103 7.82 4.64 -11.60
C TYR A 103 8.94 5.64 -11.31
N GLU A 104 9.99 5.65 -12.14
CA GLU A 104 11.12 6.57 -12.00
C GLU A 104 10.73 8.05 -12.24
N ASN A 105 9.78 8.26 -13.15
CA ASN A 105 9.20 9.58 -13.46
C ASN A 105 7.72 9.59 -13.08
N PRO A 106 7.38 9.74 -11.79
CA PRO A 106 6.04 9.49 -11.30
C PRO A 106 5.06 10.59 -11.74
N GLU A 107 4.08 10.21 -12.55
CA GLU A 107 3.02 11.09 -13.01
C GLU A 107 2.05 11.46 -11.89
N LYS A 108 1.34 12.58 -12.08
CA LYS A 108 0.33 13.03 -11.13
C LYS A 108 -0.84 12.04 -11.15
N MET A 109 -1.14 11.48 -9.99
CA MET A 109 -2.31 10.64 -9.76
C MET A 109 -3.19 11.33 -8.74
N ASN A 110 -4.36 11.79 -9.17
CA ASN A 110 -5.30 12.45 -8.27
C ASN A 110 -5.72 11.45 -7.19
N GLY A 111 -5.43 11.79 -5.93
CA GLY A 111 -5.87 11.00 -4.78
C GLY A 111 -7.31 11.37 -4.43
N PHE A 112 -8.15 10.35 -4.25
CA PHE A 112 -9.42 10.51 -3.57
C PHE A 112 -9.18 10.50 -2.04
N GLN A 113 -10.14 11.00 -1.25
CA GLN A 113 -10.03 10.96 0.23
C GLN A 113 -9.99 9.53 0.81
N ARG A 114 -10.23 8.50 0.00
CA ARG A 114 -10.28 7.09 0.42
C ARG A 114 -8.95 6.40 0.16
N THR A 115 -8.53 5.54 1.10
CA THR A 115 -7.27 4.79 1.02
C THR A 115 -7.22 3.85 -0.19
N TRP A 116 -8.34 3.22 -0.53
CA TRP A 116 -8.49 2.33 -1.68
C TRP A 116 -9.60 2.83 -2.61
N VAL A 117 -9.33 2.81 -3.91
CA VAL A 117 -10.26 3.24 -4.96
C VAL A 117 -10.20 2.23 -6.09
N ARG A 118 -11.36 1.72 -6.49
CA ARG A 118 -11.48 0.92 -7.71
C ARG A 118 -11.39 1.86 -8.91
N LEU A 119 -10.52 1.52 -9.86
CA LEU A 119 -10.42 2.20 -11.14
C LEU A 119 -11.28 1.44 -12.16
N GLU A 120 -11.99 2.17 -13.02
CA GLU A 120 -12.80 1.60 -14.11
C GLU A 120 -11.92 0.90 -15.15
#